data_AF-A0A4Z1CTW2-F1
#
_entry.id   AF-A0A4Z1CTW2-F1
#
_cell.length_a   1.000
_cell.length_b   1.000
_cell.length_c   1.000
_cell.angle_alpha   90.00
_cell.angle_beta   90.00
_cell.angle_gamma   90.00
#
_symmetry.space_group_name_H-M   'P 1'
#
loop_
_entity.id
_entity.type
_entity.pdbx_description
1 polymer ?
#
loop_
_entity_poly.entity_id
_entity_poly.type
_entity_poly.pdbx_seq_one_letter_code
_entity_poly.pdbx_strand_id
1 'polypeptide(L)'
;MKSQAMTSAAEAELTSHELSRIVDFLRKLRTPFDEGLPDAKPDVFWNVVLELVDAHLRQRPIDKSGLITLARVPYSTGNRMVTKMVADNLIRQVPRGQGLKTHFLEPSDKLLTAFLGYANHVKAHLAKTFGLRKGTEANEYYFGGSYFASQIISPVQGGDIGGTVPGDIRFLLNDDNYFASMRNMWSDFRNDLGRKSSFDLHRLPQLYSKALATGKCRTPDYDVVSLNMPWLGEFAEKGCLAPLDELLTDAAINALDFHPSVWGTGNWNGTQYGIPLYCTIEILAARRDLFEEQGLTYPKTFDETIRAARALHRPGGEFYGIAWNGQRGMPIANSFMFFLAACKKTVIDIPLRNQDSWRYDRFEKLKLQINTDASLEVIEYMKQLVEVSPPDIANMDWERRITCFMSGQAGMAYCWTMRAARFEHELSSRVARRVTYLSPPSRRLGRIAAPIGGFLMTIPAQVPPSRQRQIINAIAWMASPEAMKAHVKNGFPVAPRFSVCADPEALASSPIVRMVDQMARRDELVTWARPPVPEFNLIERTLGLEIHDAVFHGKSPRQAIRDAENTIRREVGRDAAP
;
A
#
# COMPACT_ATOMS: atom_id res chain seq x y z
N MET A 1 43.63 19.17 19.91
CA MET A 1 44.28 18.19 19.00
C MET A 1 43.55 16.86 19.16
N LYS A 2 42.54 16.59 18.33
CA LYS A 2 42.59 15.70 17.15
C LYS A 2 42.88 14.23 17.49
N SER A 3 41.80 13.44 17.57
CA SER A 3 41.67 12.05 17.07
C SER A 3 40.25 11.56 17.42
N GLN A 4 39.19 12.05 16.77
CA GLN A 4 38.51 11.42 15.61
C GLN A 4 38.17 9.94 15.87
N ALA A 5 36.92 9.57 16.18
CA ALA A 5 35.76 9.53 15.27
C ALA A 5 35.81 8.38 14.25
N MET A 6 35.39 7.19 14.68
CA MET A 6 34.80 6.14 13.83
C MET A 6 33.80 5.35 14.68
N THR A 7 32.66 5.96 14.97
CA THR A 7 31.48 5.25 15.45
C THR A 7 30.91 4.50 14.25
N SER A 8 30.84 3.17 14.36
CA SER A 8 30.38 2.24 13.33
C SER A 8 28.99 2.61 12.79
N ALA A 9 28.91 2.85 11.48
CA ALA A 9 27.65 2.90 10.76
C ALA A 9 26.89 1.59 10.97
N ALA A 10 25.64 1.67 11.42
CA ALA A 10 24.75 0.51 11.50
C ALA A 10 24.59 -0.11 10.10
N GLU A 11 24.96 -1.38 9.94
CA GLU A 11 24.68 -2.16 8.74
C GLU A 11 23.15 -2.27 8.59
N ALA A 12 22.61 -1.79 7.47
CA ALA A 12 21.18 -1.92 7.18
C ALA A 12 20.86 -3.40 6.93
N GLU A 13 20.04 -4.02 7.78
CA GLU A 13 19.59 -5.40 7.61
C GLU A 13 18.68 -5.52 6.37
N LEU A 14 18.97 -6.49 5.50
CA LEU A 14 18.13 -6.85 4.36
C LEU A 14 16.75 -7.31 4.83
N THR A 15 15.69 -6.72 4.28
CA THR A 15 14.32 -7.19 4.52
C THR A 15 14.11 -8.60 3.92
N SER A 16 13.19 -9.39 4.49
CA SER A 16 12.81 -10.70 3.92
C SER A 16 12.36 -10.62 2.46
N HIS A 17 11.77 -9.48 2.07
CA HIS A 17 11.33 -9.22 0.71
C HIS A 17 12.49 -8.99 -0.25
N GLU A 18 13.48 -8.17 0.14
CA GLU A 18 14.69 -7.97 -0.66
C GLU A 18 15.43 -9.29 -0.85
N LEU A 19 15.51 -10.12 0.18
CA LEU A 19 16.15 -11.43 0.12
C LEU A 19 15.44 -12.35 -0.89
N SER A 20 14.11 -12.38 -0.88
CA SER A 20 13.32 -13.15 -1.85
C SER A 20 13.61 -12.72 -3.29
N ARG A 21 13.68 -11.40 -3.52
CA ARG A 21 14.03 -10.86 -4.85
C ARG A 21 15.48 -11.16 -5.25
N ILE A 22 16.41 -11.14 -4.31
CA ILE A 22 17.80 -11.55 -4.57
C ILE A 22 17.82 -13.01 -5.00
N VAL A 23 17.09 -13.90 -4.30
CA VAL A 23 16.96 -15.30 -4.69
C VAL A 23 16.42 -15.45 -6.12
N ASP A 24 15.32 -14.75 -6.44
CA ASP A 24 14.74 -14.78 -7.78
C ASP A 24 15.68 -14.23 -8.86
N PHE A 25 16.42 -13.16 -8.57
CA PHE A 25 17.44 -12.60 -9.45
C PHE A 25 18.57 -13.61 -9.70
N LEU A 26 19.10 -14.23 -8.64
CA LEU A 26 20.16 -15.23 -8.74
C LEU A 26 19.73 -16.44 -9.57
N ARG A 27 18.46 -16.85 -9.45
CA ARG A 27 17.87 -17.90 -10.30
C ARG A 27 17.88 -17.46 -11.77
N LYS A 28 17.30 -16.29 -12.07
CA LYS A 28 17.21 -15.73 -13.43
C LYS A 28 18.56 -15.42 -14.06
N LEU A 29 19.55 -15.03 -13.26
CA LEU A 29 20.91 -14.78 -13.71
C LEU A 29 21.60 -16.08 -14.15
N ARG A 30 21.37 -17.17 -13.42
CA ARG A 30 22.03 -18.45 -13.67
C ARG A 30 21.40 -19.24 -14.81
N THR A 31 20.07 -19.19 -14.98
CA THR A 31 19.34 -19.97 -15.99
C THR A 31 19.92 -19.83 -17.42
N PRO A 32 20.17 -18.63 -17.97
CA PRO A 32 20.72 -18.49 -19.32
C PRO A 32 22.14 -19.07 -19.47
N PHE A 33 22.93 -19.09 -18.39
CA PHE A 33 24.26 -19.70 -18.41
C PHE A 33 24.16 -21.24 -18.46
N ASP A 34 23.30 -21.82 -17.62
CA ASP A 34 23.12 -23.27 -17.56
C ASP A 34 22.45 -23.83 -18.85
N GLU A 35 21.56 -23.06 -19.49
CA GLU A 35 20.84 -23.49 -20.70
C GLU A 35 21.55 -23.11 -22.01
N GLY A 36 22.25 -21.98 -22.04
CA GLY A 36 22.79 -21.39 -23.27
C GLY A 36 24.27 -21.68 -23.56
N LEU A 37 25.04 -22.12 -22.56
CA LEU A 37 26.47 -22.34 -22.72
C LEU A 37 26.77 -23.85 -22.92
N PRO A 38 27.48 -24.25 -23.99
CA PRO A 38 27.86 -25.65 -24.19
C PRO A 38 28.61 -26.21 -22.98
N ASP A 39 28.27 -27.45 -22.60
CA ASP A 39 28.84 -28.19 -21.47
C ASP A 39 28.60 -27.59 -20.07
N ALA A 40 27.83 -26.50 -19.93
CA ALA A 40 27.41 -26.02 -18.63
C ALA A 40 26.53 -27.05 -17.91
N LYS A 41 26.75 -27.20 -16.61
CA LYS A 41 25.98 -28.09 -15.74
C LYS A 41 25.35 -27.28 -14.60
N PRO A 42 24.07 -27.50 -14.27
CA PRO A 42 23.44 -26.85 -13.14
C PRO A 42 24.20 -27.12 -11.84
N ASP A 43 24.43 -26.07 -11.06
CA ASP A 43 25.04 -26.21 -9.74
C ASP A 43 23.98 -26.70 -8.74
N VAL A 44 24.16 -27.95 -8.31
CA VAL A 44 23.23 -28.63 -7.42
C VAL A 44 23.19 -27.98 -6.04
N PHE A 45 24.33 -27.53 -5.52
CA PHE A 45 24.38 -26.88 -4.21
C PHE A 45 23.69 -25.53 -4.26
N TRP A 46 23.98 -24.75 -5.30
CA TRP A 46 23.34 -23.46 -5.55
C TRP A 46 21.80 -23.57 -5.57
N ASN A 47 21.25 -24.47 -6.39
CA ASN A 47 19.80 -24.62 -6.52
C ASN A 47 19.15 -25.08 -5.21
N VAL A 48 19.77 -26.04 -4.50
CA VAL A 48 19.24 -26.53 -3.21
C VAL A 48 19.25 -25.42 -2.15
N VAL A 49 20.30 -24.60 -2.08
CA VAL A 49 20.38 -23.47 -1.14
C VAL A 49 19.32 -22.41 -1.47
N LEU A 50 19.17 -22.02 -2.74
CA LEU A 50 18.18 -21.01 -3.13
C LEU A 50 16.75 -21.44 -2.80
N GLU A 51 16.36 -22.67 -3.12
CA GLU A 51 15.00 -23.15 -2.85
C GLU A 51 14.73 -23.36 -1.36
N LEU A 52 15.75 -23.76 -0.58
CA LEU A 52 15.62 -23.89 0.87
C LEU A 52 15.44 -22.53 1.55
N VAL A 53 16.23 -21.53 1.13
CA VAL A 53 16.11 -20.16 1.64
C VAL A 53 14.79 -19.52 1.20
N ASP A 54 14.38 -19.67 -0.07
CA ASP A 54 13.09 -19.16 -0.55
C ASP A 54 11.91 -19.77 0.22
N ALA A 55 11.92 -21.09 0.42
CA ALA A 55 10.89 -21.78 1.21
C ALA A 55 10.83 -21.25 2.65
N HIS A 56 11.98 -20.98 3.29
CA HIS A 56 12.03 -20.37 4.61
C HIS A 56 11.48 -18.94 4.63
N LEU A 57 11.88 -18.09 3.68
CA LEU A 57 11.42 -16.70 3.57
C LEU A 57 9.90 -16.61 3.34
N ARG A 58 9.36 -17.52 2.53
CA ARG A 58 7.91 -17.61 2.24
C ARG A 58 7.11 -18.39 3.30
N GLN A 59 7.76 -18.84 4.38
CA GLN A 59 7.15 -19.67 5.43
C GLN A 59 6.45 -20.92 4.86
N ARG A 60 7.00 -21.50 3.79
CA ARG A 60 6.48 -22.69 3.11
C ARG A 60 7.20 -23.94 3.67
N PRO A 61 6.50 -24.84 4.39
CA PRO A 61 7.11 -26.08 4.84
C PRO A 61 7.56 -26.92 3.65
N ILE A 62 8.81 -27.40 3.67
CA ILE A 62 9.40 -28.17 2.58
C ILE A 62 10.04 -29.45 3.11
N ASP A 63 9.74 -30.59 2.50
CA ASP A 63 10.45 -31.84 2.78
C ASP A 63 11.55 -32.08 1.76
N LYS A 64 12.34 -33.13 1.98
CA LYS A 64 13.46 -33.49 1.12
C LYS A 64 13.04 -33.69 -0.35
N SER A 65 11.95 -34.41 -0.60
CA SER A 65 11.50 -34.68 -1.95
C SER A 65 11.01 -33.41 -2.65
N GLY A 66 10.28 -32.55 -1.93
CA GLY A 66 9.85 -31.24 -2.40
C GLY A 66 11.03 -30.33 -2.74
N LEU A 67 12.03 -30.26 -1.86
CA LEU A 67 13.24 -29.45 -2.06
C LEU A 67 14.01 -29.87 -3.31
N ILE A 68 14.22 -31.17 -3.51
CA ILE A 68 14.93 -31.70 -4.67
C ILE A 68 14.17 -31.41 -5.96
N THR A 69 12.85 -31.57 -5.93
CA THR A 69 11.98 -31.30 -7.09
C THR A 69 12.03 -29.83 -7.49
N LEU A 70 11.89 -28.93 -6.51
CA LEU A 70 11.93 -27.48 -6.73
C LEU A 70 13.31 -27.01 -7.20
N ALA A 71 14.38 -27.62 -6.69
CA ALA A 71 15.75 -27.33 -7.12
C ALA A 71 16.05 -27.79 -8.55
N ARG A 72 15.13 -28.54 -9.19
CA ARG A 72 15.26 -29.08 -10.56
C ARG A 72 16.53 -29.89 -10.77
N VAL A 73 16.92 -30.68 -9.77
CA VAL A 73 18.11 -31.54 -9.82
C VAL A 73 17.73 -33.02 -9.85
N PRO A 74 18.53 -33.91 -10.49
CA PRO A 74 18.27 -35.35 -10.46
C PRO A 74 18.15 -35.89 -9.04
N TYR A 75 17.15 -36.73 -8.78
CA TYR A 75 16.79 -37.12 -7.42
C TYR A 75 17.95 -37.74 -6.62
N SER A 76 18.72 -38.63 -7.23
CA SER A 76 19.89 -39.26 -6.60
C SER A 76 20.96 -38.24 -6.20
N THR A 77 21.19 -37.24 -7.05
CA THR A 77 22.20 -36.20 -6.84
C THR A 77 21.74 -35.18 -5.81
N GLY A 78 20.49 -34.74 -5.88
CA GLY A 78 19.87 -33.86 -4.89
C GLY A 78 19.79 -34.53 -3.51
N ASN A 79 19.44 -35.81 -3.44
CA ASN A 79 19.39 -36.56 -2.19
C ASN A 79 20.78 -36.63 -1.52
N ARG A 80 21.83 -36.94 -2.30
CA ARG A 80 23.21 -36.93 -1.80
C ARG A 80 23.61 -35.54 -1.27
N MET A 81 23.24 -34.48 -1.98
CA MET A 81 23.54 -33.10 -1.58
C MET A 81 22.82 -32.72 -0.28
N VAL A 82 21.50 -32.94 -0.20
CA VAL A 82 20.72 -32.63 1.00
C VAL A 82 21.21 -33.43 2.20
N THR A 83 21.50 -34.72 2.04
CA THR A 83 22.07 -35.55 3.12
C THR A 83 23.42 -35.00 3.61
N LYS A 84 24.29 -34.59 2.68
CA LYS A 84 25.56 -33.94 3.04
C LYS A 84 25.35 -32.62 3.78
N MET A 85 24.46 -31.76 3.29
CA MET A 85 24.17 -30.46 3.92
C MET A 85 23.56 -30.61 5.33
N VAL A 86 22.79 -31.66 5.58
CA VAL A 86 22.33 -32.01 6.94
C VAL A 86 23.52 -32.41 7.81
N ALA A 87 24.41 -33.29 7.32
CA ALA A 87 25.61 -33.70 8.05
C ALA A 87 26.56 -32.53 8.35
N ASP A 88 26.64 -31.56 7.44
CA ASP A 88 27.47 -30.35 7.57
C ASP A 88 26.81 -29.25 8.45
N ASN A 89 25.65 -29.54 9.06
CA ASN A 89 24.85 -28.62 9.87
C ASN A 89 24.41 -27.34 9.11
N LEU A 90 24.18 -27.44 7.80
CA LEU A 90 23.63 -26.37 6.97
C LEU A 90 22.09 -26.44 6.89
N ILE A 91 21.51 -27.62 7.12
CA ILE A 91 20.06 -27.85 7.12
C ILE A 91 19.64 -28.41 8.49
N ARG A 92 18.64 -27.79 9.10
CA ARG A 92 17.92 -28.29 10.28
C ARG A 92 16.77 -29.18 9.85
N GLN A 93 16.57 -30.28 10.55
CA GLN A 93 15.43 -31.17 10.37
C GLN A 93 14.39 -30.91 11.45
N VAL A 94 13.21 -30.43 11.06
CA VAL A 94 12.11 -30.10 11.98
C VAL A 94 11.07 -31.22 11.93
N PRO A 95 10.69 -31.83 13.08
CA PRO A 95 9.70 -32.90 13.10
C PRO A 95 8.33 -32.43 12.61
N ARG A 96 7.63 -33.27 11.83
CA ARG A 96 6.27 -32.98 11.34
C ARG A 96 5.16 -33.10 12.41
N GLY A 97 5.50 -33.56 13.61
CA GLY A 97 4.59 -33.84 14.72
C GLY A 97 5.12 -34.98 15.59
N GLN A 98 4.49 -35.25 16.74
CA GLN A 98 4.88 -36.37 17.61
C GLN A 98 4.64 -37.70 16.88
N GLY A 99 5.71 -38.42 16.53
CA GLY A 99 5.67 -39.80 16.03
C GLY A 99 5.81 -40.00 14.51
N LEU A 100 5.90 -38.95 13.70
CA LEU A 100 6.15 -39.08 12.25
C LEU A 100 7.65 -39.19 11.95
N LYS A 101 8.06 -40.20 11.15
CA LYS A 101 9.46 -40.39 10.71
C LYS A 101 9.94 -39.35 9.66
N THR A 102 9.03 -38.49 9.18
CA THR A 102 9.32 -37.50 8.14
C THR A 102 9.54 -36.12 8.76
N HIS A 103 10.51 -35.39 8.22
CA HIS A 103 10.96 -34.09 8.73
C HIS A 103 10.77 -33.02 7.65
N PHE A 104 10.42 -31.81 8.06
CA PHE A 104 10.62 -30.61 7.26
C PHE A 104 12.08 -30.18 7.32
N LEU A 105 12.52 -29.46 6.30
CA LEU A 105 13.87 -28.93 6.19
C LEU A 105 13.82 -27.42 6.34
N GLU A 106 14.70 -26.89 7.18
CA GLU A 106 14.91 -25.45 7.34
C GLU A 106 16.39 -25.12 7.21
N PRO A 107 16.76 -23.93 6.71
CA PRO A 107 18.15 -23.49 6.76
C PRO A 107 18.60 -23.35 8.22
N SER A 108 19.83 -23.77 8.52
CA SER A 108 20.45 -23.49 9.82
C SER A 108 20.79 -22.00 9.95
N ASP A 109 20.97 -21.51 11.18
CA ASP A 109 21.37 -20.12 11.40
C ASP A 109 22.73 -19.83 10.73
N LYS A 110 23.61 -20.84 10.66
CA LYS A 110 24.88 -20.80 9.94
C LYS A 110 24.68 -20.58 8.44
N LEU A 111 23.80 -21.37 7.80
CA LEU A 111 23.50 -21.23 6.38
C LEU A 111 22.83 -19.89 6.09
N LEU A 112 21.87 -19.49 6.92
CA LEU A 112 21.12 -18.25 6.75
C LEU A 112 22.06 -17.04 6.89
N THR A 113 22.91 -16.99 7.92
CA THR A 113 23.90 -15.91 8.11
C THR A 113 24.86 -15.81 6.92
N ALA A 114 25.38 -16.95 6.44
CA ALA A 114 26.25 -16.97 5.26
C ALA A 114 25.52 -16.48 4.00
N PHE A 115 24.27 -16.87 3.82
CA PHE A 115 23.44 -16.44 2.69
C PHE A 115 23.11 -14.96 2.75
N LEU A 116 22.79 -14.42 3.94
CA LEU A 116 22.59 -12.98 4.16
C LEU A 116 23.83 -12.18 3.78
N GLY A 117 25.02 -12.63 4.22
CA GLY A 117 26.29 -12.02 3.82
C GLY A 117 26.52 -12.06 2.31
N TYR A 118 26.22 -13.19 1.66
CA TYR A 118 26.28 -13.32 0.20
C TYR A 118 25.31 -12.37 -0.51
N ALA A 119 24.05 -12.32 -0.06
CA ALA A 119 23.01 -11.44 -0.59
C ALA A 119 23.40 -9.96 -0.47
N ASN A 120 23.98 -9.55 0.66
CA ASN A 120 24.53 -8.21 0.88
C ASN A 120 25.66 -7.89 -0.11
N HIS A 121 26.56 -8.83 -0.39
CA HIS A 121 27.59 -8.64 -1.41
C HIS A 121 27.02 -8.51 -2.82
N VAL A 122 26.06 -9.37 -3.20
CA VAL A 122 25.37 -9.27 -4.50
C VAL A 122 24.71 -7.91 -4.65
N LYS A 123 24.00 -7.46 -3.61
CA LYS A 123 23.39 -6.13 -3.53
C LYS A 123 24.42 -5.01 -3.73
N ALA A 124 25.52 -5.03 -2.98
CA ALA A 124 26.58 -4.03 -3.07
C ALA A 124 27.26 -4.02 -4.46
N HIS A 125 27.47 -5.18 -5.06
CA HIS A 125 28.06 -5.31 -6.40
C HIS A 125 27.16 -4.72 -7.48
N LEU A 126 25.85 -5.00 -7.44
CA LEU A 126 24.91 -4.40 -8.38
C LEU A 126 24.85 -2.88 -8.18
N ALA A 127 24.72 -2.41 -6.94
CA ALA A 127 24.70 -0.98 -6.63
C ALA A 127 25.91 -0.24 -7.23
N LYS A 128 27.12 -0.80 -7.06
CA LYS A 128 28.36 -0.24 -7.63
C LYS A 128 28.38 -0.29 -9.16
N THR A 129 27.90 -1.38 -9.75
CA THR A 129 27.88 -1.58 -11.21
C THR A 129 26.95 -0.59 -11.90
N PHE A 130 25.85 -0.22 -11.24
CA PHE A 130 24.88 0.76 -11.75
C PHE A 130 25.17 2.22 -11.33
N GLY A 131 26.38 2.52 -10.84
CA GLY A 131 26.87 3.89 -10.73
C GLY A 131 26.56 4.64 -9.42
N LEU A 132 26.05 3.96 -8.39
CA LEU A 132 25.95 4.56 -7.05
C LEU A 132 27.35 4.73 -6.46
N ARG A 133 27.78 5.98 -6.25
CA ARG A 133 29.13 6.28 -5.76
C ARG A 133 29.27 5.89 -4.28
N LYS A 134 30.50 5.56 -3.87
CA LYS A 134 30.85 5.10 -2.52
C LYS A 134 30.40 6.09 -1.42
N GLY A 135 29.74 5.56 -0.40
CA GLY A 135 29.29 6.27 0.80
C GLY A 135 28.09 5.56 1.43
N THR A 136 27.49 6.19 2.45
CA THR A 136 26.25 5.77 3.15
C THR A 136 25.12 5.32 2.21
N GLU A 137 25.09 5.81 0.96
CA GLU A 137 24.13 5.47 -0.09
C GLU A 137 24.17 3.99 -0.54
N ALA A 138 25.30 3.28 -0.41
CA ALA A 138 25.37 1.88 -0.82
C ALA A 138 24.59 0.93 0.12
N ASN A 139 24.51 1.27 1.41
CA ASN A 139 23.67 0.57 2.39
C ASN A 139 22.18 0.94 2.26
N GLU A 140 21.87 2.04 1.57
CA GLU A 140 20.51 2.55 1.30
C GLU A 140 19.92 2.02 -0.03
N TYR A 141 20.63 1.14 -0.74
CA TYR A 141 20.12 0.49 -1.94
C TYR A 141 18.95 -0.44 -1.59
N TYR A 142 17.90 -0.52 -2.41
CA TYR A 142 16.82 -1.50 -2.23
C TYR A 142 16.78 -2.44 -3.44
N PHE A 143 16.78 -3.74 -3.20
CA PHE A 143 16.81 -4.74 -4.27
C PHE A 143 15.41 -4.87 -4.90
N GLY A 144 15.07 -3.93 -5.79
CA GLY A 144 13.74 -3.82 -6.39
C GLY A 144 13.57 -2.74 -7.47
N GLY A 145 14.67 -2.26 -8.07
CA GLY A 145 14.63 -1.30 -9.18
C GLY A 145 14.82 0.18 -8.79
N SER A 146 15.15 0.48 -7.53
CA SER A 146 15.20 1.86 -7.02
C SER A 146 16.37 2.73 -7.48
N TYR A 147 17.29 2.24 -8.31
CA TYR A 147 18.45 3.03 -8.73
C TYR A 147 18.92 2.74 -10.16
N PHE A 148 17.99 2.60 -11.11
CA PHE A 148 18.33 2.91 -12.51
C PHE A 148 18.62 4.42 -12.60
N ALA A 149 19.83 4.79 -12.16
CA ALA A 149 20.52 6.07 -12.28
C ALA A 149 19.62 7.27 -12.63
N SER A 150 18.78 7.76 -11.70
CA SER A 150 18.08 9.06 -11.81
C SER A 150 17.75 9.47 -13.25
N GLN A 151 17.16 8.57 -14.04
CA GLN A 151 16.89 8.87 -15.44
C GLN A 151 15.61 9.67 -15.49
N ILE A 152 15.68 10.85 -16.09
CA ILE A 152 14.50 11.66 -16.36
C ILE A 152 13.62 10.82 -17.28
N ILE A 153 12.49 10.33 -16.75
CA ILE A 153 11.51 9.60 -17.56
C ILE A 153 11.03 10.55 -18.67
N SER A 154 11.03 10.08 -19.91
CA SER A 154 10.64 10.90 -21.04
C SER A 154 9.17 11.33 -20.94
N PRO A 155 8.78 12.51 -21.46
CA PRO A 155 7.37 12.86 -21.57
C PRO A 155 6.62 11.84 -22.44
N VAL A 156 5.35 11.60 -22.12
CA VAL A 156 4.44 10.79 -22.96
C VAL A 156 4.47 11.33 -24.40
N GLN A 157 4.83 10.50 -25.38
CA GLN A 157 4.81 10.89 -26.78
C GLN A 157 3.48 10.50 -27.42
N GLY A 158 2.94 11.36 -28.29
CA GLY A 158 1.65 11.10 -28.97
C GLY A 158 1.65 9.86 -29.86
N GLY A 159 2.83 9.37 -30.27
CA GLY A 159 3.00 8.13 -31.04
C GLY A 159 2.90 6.85 -30.21
N ASP A 160 2.97 6.94 -28.87
CA ASP A 160 2.87 5.76 -27.98
C ASP A 160 1.42 5.25 -27.84
N ILE A 161 0.44 6.04 -28.31
CA ILE A 161 -1.00 5.82 -28.12
C ILE A 161 -1.68 5.37 -29.44
N GLY A 162 -1.12 5.77 -30.59
CA GLY A 162 -1.75 5.63 -31.89
C GLY A 162 -1.95 4.17 -32.33
N GLY A 163 -3.19 3.70 -32.29
CA GLY A 163 -3.61 2.43 -32.92
C GLY A 163 -3.59 1.18 -32.04
N THR A 164 -3.22 1.27 -30.76
CA THR A 164 -3.10 0.12 -29.84
C THR A 164 -4.18 0.05 -28.75
N VAL A 165 -4.91 1.15 -28.48
CA VAL A 165 -5.96 1.17 -27.46
C VAL A 165 -7.32 1.55 -28.06
N PRO A 166 -8.41 0.80 -27.78
CA PRO A 166 -9.74 1.16 -28.27
C PRO A 166 -10.27 2.44 -27.61
N GLY A 167 -10.71 3.41 -28.42
CA GLY A 167 -11.31 4.67 -27.93
C GLY A 167 -12.74 4.56 -27.40
N ASP A 168 -13.27 3.35 -27.23
CA ASP A 168 -14.64 3.05 -26.81
C ASP A 168 -14.72 2.40 -25.42
N ILE A 169 -13.62 2.37 -24.65
CA ILE A 169 -13.60 1.83 -23.28
C ILE A 169 -14.42 2.74 -22.35
N ARG A 170 -15.33 2.15 -21.58
CA ARG A 170 -16.15 2.85 -20.58
C ARG A 170 -15.61 2.65 -19.17
N PHE A 171 -15.39 3.73 -18.43
CA PHE A 171 -14.78 3.74 -17.11
C PHE A 171 -15.78 4.20 -16.04
N LEU A 172 -15.90 3.44 -14.96
CA LEU A 172 -16.56 3.86 -13.72
C LEU A 172 -15.49 4.17 -12.67
N LEU A 173 -15.34 5.44 -12.31
CA LEU A 173 -14.23 5.95 -11.51
C LEU A 173 -14.69 6.68 -10.25
N ASN A 174 -13.79 6.80 -9.27
CA ASN A 174 -14.04 7.62 -8.10
C ASN A 174 -14.01 9.11 -8.45
N ASP A 175 -14.94 9.88 -7.88
CA ASP A 175 -14.98 11.33 -8.01
C ASP A 175 -14.00 11.97 -7.01
N ASP A 176 -12.73 12.07 -7.43
CA ASP A 176 -11.66 12.79 -6.73
C ASP A 176 -10.80 13.62 -7.70
N ASN A 177 -9.86 14.38 -7.14
CA ASN A 177 -8.98 15.24 -7.92
C ASN A 177 -8.10 14.45 -8.90
N TYR A 178 -7.70 13.21 -8.56
CA TYR A 178 -6.88 12.38 -9.43
C TYR A 178 -7.66 11.97 -10.68
N PHE A 179 -8.78 11.28 -10.51
CA PHE A 179 -9.58 10.76 -11.62
C PHE A 179 -10.22 11.88 -12.43
N ALA A 180 -10.58 13.01 -11.81
CA ALA A 180 -11.08 14.17 -12.54
C ALA A 180 -10.01 14.76 -13.46
N SER A 181 -8.76 14.89 -12.99
CA SER A 181 -7.66 15.38 -13.84
C SER A 181 -7.20 14.35 -14.85
N MET A 182 -7.20 13.07 -14.49
CA MET A 182 -6.89 11.95 -15.37
C MET A 182 -7.86 11.91 -16.55
N ARG A 183 -9.18 12.00 -16.28
CA ARG A 183 -10.21 12.14 -17.31
C ARG A 183 -9.91 13.29 -18.26
N ASN A 184 -9.62 14.49 -17.72
CA ASN A 184 -9.35 15.67 -18.54
C ASN A 184 -8.08 15.46 -19.39
N MET A 185 -7.01 14.93 -18.79
CA MET A 185 -5.75 14.67 -19.47
C MET A 185 -5.91 13.67 -20.60
N TRP A 186 -6.60 12.55 -20.36
CA TRP A 186 -6.76 11.49 -21.36
C TRP A 186 -7.84 11.78 -22.39
N SER A 187 -8.79 12.67 -22.09
CA SER A 187 -9.65 13.23 -23.13
C SER A 187 -8.90 14.20 -24.05
N ASP A 188 -7.85 14.85 -23.55
CA ASP A 188 -7.08 15.87 -24.27
C ASP A 188 -5.88 15.32 -25.04
N PHE A 189 -5.33 14.15 -24.64
CA PHE A 189 -4.35 13.41 -25.44
C PHE A 189 -5.01 12.95 -26.75
N ARG A 190 -4.90 13.84 -27.75
CA ARG A 190 -5.54 13.96 -29.07
C ARG A 190 -6.03 12.69 -29.80
N ASN A 191 -7.01 11.98 -29.20
CA ASN A 191 -8.12 11.21 -29.80
C ASN A 191 -8.24 9.68 -29.60
N ASP A 192 -7.44 8.98 -28.79
CA ASP A 192 -7.43 7.50 -28.91
C ASP A 192 -7.92 6.68 -27.69
N LEU A 193 -7.95 7.21 -26.45
CA LEU A 193 -8.41 6.41 -25.28
C LEU A 193 -9.90 6.51 -24.97
N GLY A 194 -10.51 7.66 -25.22
CA GLY A 194 -11.92 7.87 -24.92
C GLY A 194 -12.33 9.33 -24.91
N ARG A 195 -13.62 9.57 -25.15
CA ARG A 195 -14.22 10.90 -24.99
C ARG A 195 -14.43 11.17 -23.50
N LYS A 196 -14.60 12.44 -23.11
CA LYS A 196 -14.95 12.79 -21.72
C LYS A 196 -16.18 12.02 -21.20
N SER A 197 -17.13 11.70 -22.07
CA SER A 197 -18.32 10.89 -21.78
C SER A 197 -18.04 9.42 -21.48
N SER A 198 -16.84 8.92 -21.78
CA SER A 198 -16.40 7.56 -21.45
C SER A 198 -16.08 7.38 -19.96
N PHE A 199 -16.00 8.47 -19.19
CA PHE A 199 -15.60 8.45 -17.79
C PHE A 199 -16.77 8.89 -16.89
N ASP A 200 -17.38 7.94 -16.19
CA ASP A 200 -18.42 8.19 -15.20
C ASP A 200 -17.80 8.26 -13.79
N LEU A 201 -17.89 9.42 -13.14
CA LEU A 201 -17.25 9.68 -11.85
C LEU A 201 -18.30 9.73 -10.74
N HIS A 202 -18.11 8.92 -9.70
CA HIS A 202 -19.01 8.87 -8.55
C HIS A 202 -18.27 8.88 -7.22
N ARG A 203 -18.88 9.51 -6.20
CA ARG A 203 -18.38 9.46 -4.83
C ARG A 203 -18.53 8.05 -4.24
N LEU A 204 -17.65 7.71 -3.30
CA LEU A 204 -17.50 6.37 -2.70
C LEU A 204 -18.79 5.59 -2.44
N PRO A 205 -19.85 6.12 -1.76
CA PRO A 205 -21.06 5.33 -1.52
C PRO A 205 -21.78 4.93 -2.82
N GLN A 206 -21.88 5.85 -3.79
CA GLN A 206 -22.51 5.59 -5.08
C GLN A 206 -21.61 4.72 -5.97
N LEU A 207 -20.30 4.96 -5.94
CA LEU A 207 -19.31 4.15 -6.65
C LEU A 207 -19.39 2.68 -6.22
N TYR A 208 -19.45 2.41 -4.91
CA TYR A 208 -19.57 1.06 -4.37
C TYR A 208 -20.82 0.34 -4.93
N SER A 209 -21.99 0.97 -4.83
CA SER A 209 -23.25 0.39 -5.31
C SER A 209 -23.24 0.15 -6.82
N LYS A 210 -22.73 1.10 -7.62
CA LYS A 210 -22.60 0.94 -9.07
C LYS A 210 -21.58 -0.14 -9.46
N ALA A 211 -20.45 -0.21 -8.77
CA ALA A 211 -19.43 -1.22 -9.00
C ALA A 211 -19.97 -2.63 -8.75
N LEU A 212 -20.69 -2.84 -7.63
CA LEU A 212 -21.35 -4.12 -7.33
C LEU A 212 -22.41 -4.47 -8.37
N ALA A 213 -23.21 -3.50 -8.84
CA ALA A 213 -24.21 -3.74 -9.87
C ALA A 213 -23.55 -4.14 -11.20
N THR A 214 -22.45 -3.47 -11.55
CA THR A 214 -21.66 -3.75 -12.76
C THR A 214 -21.10 -5.17 -12.75
N GLY A 215 -20.46 -5.58 -11.65
CA GLY A 215 -19.88 -6.93 -11.52
C GLY A 215 -20.90 -8.07 -11.42
N LYS A 216 -22.19 -7.78 -11.27
CA LYS A 216 -23.29 -8.76 -11.32
C LYS A 216 -23.99 -8.81 -12.68
N CYS A 217 -23.77 -7.82 -13.54
CA CYS A 217 -24.44 -7.72 -14.82
C CYS A 217 -23.80 -8.66 -15.83
N ARG A 218 -24.60 -9.44 -16.57
CA ARG A 218 -24.10 -10.33 -17.64
C ARG A 218 -23.42 -9.55 -18.77
N THR A 219 -23.89 -8.33 -19.03
CA THR A 219 -23.34 -7.40 -20.02
C THR A 219 -23.07 -6.07 -19.31
N PRO A 220 -21.88 -5.88 -18.72
CA PRO A 220 -21.61 -4.73 -17.87
C PRO A 220 -21.65 -3.40 -18.65
N ASP A 221 -22.14 -2.35 -17.98
CA ASP A 221 -22.19 -1.00 -18.54
C ASP A 221 -20.83 -0.29 -18.54
N TYR A 222 -19.84 -0.86 -17.84
CA TYR A 222 -18.49 -0.33 -17.76
C TYR A 222 -17.49 -1.46 -18.02
N ASP A 223 -16.44 -1.13 -18.75
CA ASP A 223 -15.33 -2.02 -19.09
C ASP A 223 -14.25 -2.02 -18.00
N VAL A 224 -14.08 -0.87 -17.32
CA VAL A 224 -13.11 -0.67 -16.23
C VAL A 224 -13.81 -0.06 -15.03
N VAL A 225 -13.51 -0.56 -13.84
CA VAL A 225 -14.03 -0.04 -12.58
C VAL A 225 -12.87 0.32 -11.66
N SER A 226 -12.87 1.54 -11.10
CA SER A 226 -11.97 1.87 -10.01
C SER A 226 -12.48 1.28 -8.70
N LEU A 227 -11.69 0.44 -8.07
CA LEU A 227 -12.04 -0.21 -6.81
C LEU A 227 -11.21 0.35 -5.66
N ASN A 228 -11.87 0.83 -4.60
CA ASN A 228 -11.18 1.22 -3.37
C ASN A 228 -10.50 -0.03 -2.76
N MET A 229 -9.23 0.06 -2.39
CA MET A 229 -8.41 -1.10 -1.99
C MET A 229 -9.09 -2.05 -0.97
N PRO A 230 -9.78 -1.59 0.10
CA PRO A 230 -10.42 -2.48 1.07
C PRO A 230 -11.60 -3.29 0.53
N TRP A 231 -12.15 -2.93 -0.63
CA TRP A 231 -13.27 -3.67 -1.24
C TRP A 231 -12.79 -4.89 -2.04
N LEU A 232 -11.48 -5.07 -2.22
CA LEU A 232 -10.93 -6.12 -3.08
C LEU A 232 -11.46 -7.51 -2.71
N GLY A 233 -11.36 -7.92 -1.45
CA GLY A 233 -11.73 -9.28 -1.04
C GLY A 233 -13.22 -9.57 -1.28
N GLU A 234 -14.09 -8.60 -1.01
CA GLU A 234 -15.53 -8.74 -1.27
C GLU A 234 -15.82 -8.98 -2.76
N PHE A 235 -15.22 -8.15 -3.62
CA PHE A 235 -15.48 -8.22 -5.06
C PHE A 235 -14.84 -9.45 -5.70
N ALA A 236 -13.66 -9.87 -5.23
CA ALA A 236 -13.01 -11.09 -5.68
C ALA A 236 -13.81 -12.35 -5.29
N GLU A 237 -14.23 -12.47 -4.02
CA GLU A 237 -15.05 -13.61 -3.55
C GLU A 237 -16.44 -13.66 -4.22
N LYS A 238 -17.01 -12.51 -4.57
CA LYS A 238 -18.27 -12.43 -5.33
C LYS A 238 -18.11 -12.72 -6.82
N GLY A 239 -16.91 -13.02 -7.31
CA GLY A 239 -16.64 -13.28 -8.73
C GLY A 239 -16.93 -12.08 -9.63
N CYS A 240 -16.83 -10.86 -9.09
CA CYS A 240 -17.11 -9.63 -9.84
C CYS A 240 -15.91 -9.17 -10.69
N LEU A 241 -14.71 -9.67 -10.41
CA LEU A 241 -13.45 -9.19 -10.99
C LEU A 241 -12.82 -10.26 -11.88
N ALA A 242 -12.34 -9.87 -13.06
CA ALA A 242 -11.55 -10.75 -13.91
C ALA A 242 -10.15 -10.95 -13.31
N PRO A 243 -9.61 -12.20 -13.30
CA PRO A 243 -8.23 -12.44 -12.94
C PRO A 243 -7.30 -11.84 -14.01
N LEU A 244 -6.22 -11.20 -13.57
CA LEU A 244 -5.30 -10.45 -14.44
C LEU A 244 -3.98 -11.18 -14.70
N ASP A 245 -3.66 -12.26 -14.00
CA ASP A 245 -2.32 -12.89 -14.07
C ASP A 245 -1.93 -13.31 -15.50
N GLU A 246 -2.85 -13.94 -16.25
CA GLU A 246 -2.62 -14.30 -17.65
C GLU A 246 -2.51 -13.05 -18.55
N LEU A 247 -3.39 -12.06 -18.33
CA LEU A 247 -3.41 -10.80 -19.07
C LEU A 247 -2.12 -9.99 -18.87
N LEU A 248 -1.50 -10.11 -17.70
CA LEU A 248 -0.26 -9.42 -17.34
C LEU A 248 0.99 -10.03 -17.97
N THR A 249 0.91 -11.27 -18.48
CA THR A 249 2.06 -11.93 -19.13
C THR A 249 2.44 -11.22 -20.43
N ASP A 250 1.45 -10.72 -21.16
CA ASP A 250 1.63 -10.02 -22.44
C ASP A 250 1.54 -8.49 -22.32
N ALA A 251 1.02 -7.97 -21.20
CA ALA A 251 0.88 -6.53 -20.98
C ALA A 251 2.22 -5.87 -20.62
N ALA A 252 2.40 -4.62 -21.05
CA ALA A 252 3.58 -3.81 -20.72
C ALA A 252 3.58 -3.27 -19.27
N ILE A 253 3.27 -4.13 -18.29
CA ILE A 253 3.25 -3.80 -16.85
C ILE A 253 4.36 -4.56 -16.14
N ASN A 254 5.42 -3.84 -15.77
CA ASN A 254 6.44 -4.41 -14.89
C ASN A 254 6.01 -4.30 -13.42
N ALA A 255 5.45 -5.36 -12.86
CA ALA A 255 5.06 -5.44 -11.45
C ALA A 255 6.23 -5.15 -10.47
N LEU A 256 7.48 -5.43 -10.87
CA LEU A 256 8.66 -5.19 -10.02
C LEU A 256 8.98 -3.71 -9.84
N ASP A 257 8.48 -2.85 -10.73
CA ASP A 257 8.63 -1.40 -10.61
C ASP A 257 7.60 -0.78 -9.66
N PHE A 258 6.65 -1.55 -9.15
CA PHE A 258 5.71 -1.09 -8.13
C PHE A 258 6.22 -1.37 -6.72
N HIS A 259 5.87 -0.50 -5.78
CA HIS A 259 6.08 -0.78 -4.36
C HIS A 259 5.31 -2.06 -4.00
N PRO A 260 5.96 -3.10 -3.45
CA PRO A 260 5.35 -4.43 -3.31
C PRO A 260 4.10 -4.41 -2.42
N SER A 261 4.11 -3.64 -1.33
CA SER A 261 2.92 -3.49 -0.49
C SER A 261 1.75 -2.84 -1.24
N VAL A 262 2.01 -1.95 -2.19
CA VAL A 262 0.98 -1.27 -3.00
C VAL A 262 0.49 -2.21 -4.10
N TRP A 263 1.38 -2.91 -4.79
CA TRP A 263 1.02 -3.94 -5.76
C TRP A 263 0.16 -5.05 -5.15
N GLY A 264 0.56 -5.53 -3.97
CA GLY A 264 -0.17 -6.57 -3.23
C GLY A 264 -1.56 -6.16 -2.77
N THR A 265 -1.88 -4.86 -2.72
CA THR A 265 -3.26 -4.42 -2.46
C THR A 265 -4.26 -4.81 -3.54
N GLY A 266 -3.78 -5.16 -4.75
CA GLY A 266 -4.59 -5.67 -5.86
C GLY A 266 -4.61 -7.20 -5.96
N ASN A 267 -3.97 -7.91 -5.04
CA ASN A 267 -3.82 -9.36 -5.06
C ASN A 267 -4.64 -10.04 -3.96
N TRP A 268 -5.48 -11.00 -4.34
CA TRP A 268 -6.35 -11.77 -3.45
C TRP A 268 -6.15 -13.27 -3.67
N ASN A 269 -5.86 -14.02 -2.61
CA ASN A 269 -5.62 -15.46 -2.65
C ASN A 269 -4.61 -15.91 -3.73
N GLY A 270 -3.56 -15.10 -3.93
CA GLY A 270 -2.49 -15.34 -4.91
C GLY A 270 -2.79 -14.89 -6.33
N THR A 271 -3.99 -14.37 -6.62
CA THR A 271 -4.42 -13.90 -7.95
C THR A 271 -4.45 -12.37 -8.00
N GLN A 272 -3.84 -11.78 -9.04
CA GLN A 272 -3.96 -10.32 -9.26
C GLN A 272 -5.32 -9.99 -9.88
N TYR A 273 -6.11 -9.12 -9.24
CA TYR A 273 -7.42 -8.67 -9.74
C TYR A 273 -7.48 -7.18 -10.06
N GLY A 274 -6.48 -6.39 -9.63
CA GLY A 274 -6.46 -4.95 -9.88
C GLY A 274 -5.07 -4.37 -9.96
N ILE A 275 -4.90 -3.34 -10.80
CA ILE A 275 -3.63 -2.62 -10.96
C ILE A 275 -3.69 -1.31 -10.19
N PRO A 276 -2.77 -1.04 -9.26
CA PRO A 276 -2.76 0.23 -8.53
C PRO A 276 -2.35 1.36 -9.48
N LEU A 277 -3.29 2.25 -9.81
CA LEU A 277 -3.03 3.39 -10.69
C LEU A 277 -2.47 4.58 -9.90
N TYR A 278 -2.95 4.77 -8.67
CA TYR A 278 -2.36 5.69 -7.70
C TYR A 278 -2.50 5.16 -6.28
N CYS A 279 -1.64 5.66 -5.38
CA CYS A 279 -1.80 5.46 -3.95
C CYS A 279 -1.76 6.81 -3.21
N THR A 280 -2.29 6.82 -1.99
CA THR A 280 -2.31 8.00 -1.13
C THR A 280 -2.00 7.59 0.30
N ILE A 281 -1.31 8.46 1.04
CA ILE A 281 -0.89 8.19 2.41
C ILE A 281 -1.64 9.12 3.36
N GLU A 282 -2.12 8.61 4.49
CA GLU A 282 -2.74 9.46 5.52
C GLU A 282 -1.63 10.17 6.29
N ILE A 283 -1.74 11.49 6.39
CA ILE A 283 -0.74 12.39 6.97
C ILE A 283 -1.39 13.46 7.83
N LEU A 284 -0.57 14.20 8.57
CA LEU A 284 -0.97 15.41 9.25
C LEU A 284 -0.37 16.63 8.53
N ALA A 285 -1.21 17.49 7.98
CA ALA A 285 -0.81 18.80 7.48
C ALA A 285 -0.86 19.82 8.63
N ALA A 286 0.15 20.68 8.71
CA ALA A 286 0.24 21.73 9.73
C ALA A 286 0.64 23.07 9.09
N ARG A 287 0.07 24.16 9.60
CA ARG A 287 0.40 25.53 9.18
C ARG A 287 1.78 25.93 9.72
N ARG A 288 2.81 25.75 8.90
CA ARG A 288 4.21 26.03 9.22
C ARG A 288 4.38 27.45 9.75
N ASP A 289 3.76 28.42 9.10
CA ASP A 289 3.82 29.83 9.48
C ASP A 289 3.31 30.08 10.90
N LEU A 290 2.22 29.42 11.30
CA LEU A 290 1.65 29.57 12.65
C LEU A 290 2.47 28.84 13.72
N PHE A 291 3.06 27.68 13.37
CA PHE A 291 3.97 26.97 14.27
C PHE A 291 5.26 27.77 14.51
N GLU A 292 5.82 28.37 13.46
CA GLU A 292 7.01 29.23 13.55
C GLU A 292 6.73 30.51 14.33
N GLU A 293 5.60 31.19 14.06
CA GLU A 293 5.18 32.41 14.77
C GLU A 293 5.04 32.20 16.28
N GLN A 294 4.51 31.04 16.69
CA GLN A 294 4.24 30.73 18.10
C GLN A 294 5.34 29.89 18.77
N GLY A 295 6.42 29.55 18.05
CA GLY A 295 7.49 28.70 18.57
C GLY A 295 7.02 27.29 18.97
N LEU A 296 5.99 26.76 18.30
CA LEU A 296 5.43 25.44 18.58
C LEU A 296 6.26 24.33 17.92
N THR A 297 6.38 23.19 18.61
CA THR A 297 6.99 21.99 18.03
C THR A 297 5.96 21.16 17.29
N TYR A 298 6.36 20.57 16.15
CA TYR A 298 5.47 19.70 15.37
C TYR A 298 5.10 18.44 16.15
N PRO A 299 3.81 18.08 16.20
CA PRO A 299 3.36 16.95 17.01
C PRO A 299 3.74 15.61 16.37
N LYS A 300 4.17 14.66 17.20
CA LYS A 300 4.49 13.27 16.84
C LYS A 300 3.57 12.27 17.54
N THR A 301 2.86 12.72 18.57
CA THR A 301 1.93 11.91 19.37
C THR A 301 0.53 12.52 19.44
N PHE A 302 -0.46 11.71 19.82
CA PHE A 302 -1.83 12.19 20.09
C PHE A 302 -1.84 13.33 21.11
N ASP A 303 -1.15 13.19 22.24
CA ASP A 303 -1.09 14.22 23.28
C ASP A 303 -0.45 15.53 22.78
N GLU A 304 0.63 15.42 22.01
CA GLU A 304 1.25 16.59 21.37
C GLU A 304 0.32 17.24 20.35
N THR A 305 -0.45 16.44 19.61
CA THR A 305 -1.42 16.93 18.63
C THR A 305 -2.52 17.73 19.32
N ILE A 306 -3.08 17.23 20.43
CA ILE A 306 -4.08 17.97 21.21
C ILE A 306 -3.48 19.25 21.79
N ARG A 307 -2.25 19.20 22.34
CA ARG A 307 -1.57 20.41 22.87
C ARG A 307 -1.36 21.47 21.79
N ALA A 308 -0.83 21.09 20.63
CA ALA A 308 -0.63 22.00 19.52
C ALA A 308 -1.96 22.55 18.98
N ALA A 309 -2.99 21.70 18.86
CA ALA A 309 -4.32 22.12 18.43
C ALA A 309 -4.94 23.13 19.42
N ARG A 310 -4.85 22.87 20.73
CA ARG A 310 -5.34 23.81 21.77
C ARG A 310 -4.62 25.16 21.71
N ALA A 311 -3.31 25.18 21.50
CA ALA A 311 -2.54 26.42 21.37
C ALA A 311 -2.97 27.26 20.16
N LEU A 312 -3.34 26.58 19.06
CA LEU A 312 -3.78 27.21 17.82
C LEU A 312 -5.27 27.57 17.80
N HIS A 313 -6.10 26.92 18.62
CA HIS A 313 -7.56 27.03 18.58
C HIS A 313 -8.04 28.40 19.13
N ARG A 314 -8.67 29.19 18.26
CA ARG A 314 -9.18 30.56 18.52
C ARG A 314 -10.61 30.70 17.96
N PRO A 315 -11.61 30.04 18.57
CA PRO A 315 -12.94 29.90 17.99
C PRO A 315 -13.69 31.24 17.88
N GLY A 316 -13.36 32.22 18.74
CA GLY A 316 -13.91 33.58 18.65
C GLY A 316 -13.52 34.34 17.37
N GLY A 317 -12.50 33.88 16.64
CA GLY A 317 -12.11 34.37 15.32
C GLY A 317 -12.35 33.36 14.20
N GLU A 318 -13.22 32.37 14.42
CA GLU A 318 -13.50 31.26 13.48
C GLU A 318 -12.24 30.51 13.01
N PHE A 319 -11.26 30.40 13.90
CA PHE A 319 -10.00 29.70 13.65
C PHE A 319 -9.86 28.51 14.60
N TYR A 320 -9.67 27.32 14.05
CA TYR A 320 -9.74 26.07 14.78
C TYR A 320 -8.37 25.36 14.82
N GLY A 321 -8.11 24.58 15.86
CA GLY A 321 -6.83 23.93 16.06
C GLY A 321 -6.56 22.84 15.02
N ILE A 322 -7.59 22.06 14.69
CA ILE A 322 -7.47 20.92 13.78
C ILE A 322 -8.79 20.60 13.07
N ALA A 323 -8.72 20.13 11.83
CA ALA A 323 -9.85 19.56 11.09
C ALA A 323 -9.59 18.08 10.73
N TRP A 324 -10.63 17.25 10.79
CA TRP A 324 -10.58 15.80 10.53
C TRP A 324 -11.95 15.29 10.08
N ASN A 325 -12.08 14.00 9.77
CA ASN A 325 -13.33 13.44 9.27
C ASN A 325 -14.23 13.00 10.43
N GLY A 326 -15.24 13.80 10.76
CA GLY A 326 -16.22 13.49 11.80
C GLY A 326 -17.58 13.02 11.26
N GLN A 327 -17.84 13.10 9.95
CA GLN A 327 -19.14 12.73 9.38
C GLN A 327 -19.52 11.26 9.66
N ARG A 328 -20.76 11.05 10.10
CA ARG A 328 -21.38 9.73 10.30
C ARG A 328 -21.21 8.83 9.07
N GLY A 329 -20.89 7.56 9.31
CA GLY A 329 -20.65 6.57 8.27
C GLY A 329 -19.16 6.39 7.94
N MET A 330 -18.86 6.23 6.65
CA MET A 330 -17.51 5.95 6.15
C MET A 330 -16.42 6.93 6.64
N PRO A 331 -16.65 8.26 6.69
CA PRO A 331 -15.59 9.21 7.05
C PRO A 331 -15.06 9.01 8.48
N ILE A 332 -15.94 8.95 9.47
CA ILE A 332 -15.55 8.74 10.87
C ILE A 332 -15.03 7.31 11.13
N ALA A 333 -15.57 6.30 10.44
CA ALA A 333 -15.06 4.93 10.52
C ALA A 333 -13.60 4.85 10.08
N ASN A 334 -13.22 5.55 9.01
CA ASN A 334 -11.84 5.63 8.54
C ASN A 334 -10.94 6.34 9.56
N SER A 335 -11.35 7.49 10.10
CA SER A 335 -10.59 8.16 11.16
C SER A 335 -10.36 7.25 12.36
N PHE A 336 -11.38 6.53 12.82
CA PHE A 336 -11.25 5.55 13.90
C PHE A 336 -10.24 4.45 13.57
N MET A 337 -10.34 3.81 12.40
CA MET A 337 -9.42 2.76 11.98
C MET A 337 -7.96 3.26 11.85
N PHE A 338 -7.75 4.50 11.41
CA PHE A 338 -6.41 5.07 11.28
C PHE A 338 -5.79 5.42 12.63
N PHE A 339 -6.58 5.97 13.55
CA PHE A 339 -6.11 6.20 14.91
C PHE A 339 -5.86 4.88 15.65
N LEU A 340 -6.65 3.84 15.38
CA LEU A 340 -6.38 2.49 15.89
C LEU A 340 -5.09 1.91 15.31
N ALA A 341 -4.81 2.14 14.01
CA ALA A 341 -3.54 1.77 13.38
C ALA A 341 -2.35 2.51 14.01
N ALA A 342 -2.51 3.78 14.38
CA ALA A 342 -1.52 4.55 15.13
C ALA A 342 -1.26 4.00 16.55
N CYS A 343 -2.16 3.17 17.09
CA CYS A 343 -1.97 2.36 18.29
C CYS A 343 -1.31 0.99 18.01
N LYS A 344 -0.91 0.71 16.76
CA LYS A 344 -0.46 -0.62 16.27
C LYS A 344 -1.51 -1.70 16.56
N LYS A 345 -2.75 -1.40 16.20
CA LYS A 345 -3.92 -2.27 16.32
C LYS A 345 -4.77 -2.13 15.06
N THR A 346 -5.62 -3.12 14.79
CA THR A 346 -6.59 -3.09 13.69
C THR A 346 -7.88 -3.75 14.16
N VAL A 347 -8.95 -3.60 13.39
CA VAL A 347 -10.31 -4.03 13.74
C VAL A 347 -10.47 -5.56 13.74
N ILE A 348 -9.52 -6.29 13.18
CA ILE A 348 -9.44 -7.76 13.14
C ILE A 348 -8.04 -8.17 13.59
N ASP A 349 -7.91 -9.20 14.42
CA ASP A 349 -6.65 -9.75 14.91
C ASP A 349 -5.87 -10.42 13.76
N ILE A 350 -5.01 -9.66 13.08
CA ILE A 350 -4.21 -10.09 11.93
C ILE A 350 -2.75 -9.63 12.07
N PRO A 351 -1.79 -10.27 11.36
CA PRO A 351 -0.41 -9.81 11.34
C PRO A 351 -0.31 -8.35 10.89
N LEU A 352 0.36 -7.51 11.69
CA LEU A 352 0.56 -6.08 11.42
C LEU A 352 1.73 -5.83 10.46
N ARG A 353 1.73 -6.52 9.32
CA ARG A 353 2.73 -6.38 8.27
C ARG A 353 2.06 -6.22 6.91
N ASN A 354 2.72 -5.51 6.02
CA ASN A 354 2.28 -5.41 4.63
C ASN A 354 2.32 -6.80 3.98
N GLN A 355 1.35 -7.09 3.12
CA GLN A 355 1.23 -8.39 2.44
C GLN A 355 1.37 -8.21 0.93
N ASP A 356 2.08 -9.14 0.29
CA ASP A 356 2.17 -9.23 -1.17
C ASP A 356 0.88 -9.80 -1.79
N SER A 357 0.10 -10.52 -0.99
CA SER A 357 -1.18 -11.10 -1.33
C SER A 357 -2.05 -11.17 -0.10
N TRP A 358 -3.28 -10.68 -0.20
CA TRP A 358 -4.25 -10.81 0.87
C TRP A 358 -4.91 -12.18 0.83
N ARG A 359 -4.83 -12.87 1.96
CA ARG A 359 -5.52 -14.14 2.20
C ARG A 359 -6.02 -14.16 3.63
N TYR A 360 -7.27 -14.53 3.78
CA TYR A 360 -7.90 -14.71 5.08
C TYR A 360 -8.50 -16.09 5.18
N ASP A 361 -8.58 -16.60 6.41
CA ASP A 361 -9.53 -17.66 6.71
C ASP A 361 -10.96 -17.14 6.53
N ARG A 362 -11.94 -18.06 6.50
CA ARG A 362 -13.35 -17.67 6.56
C ARG A 362 -13.59 -16.72 7.73
N PHE A 363 -14.41 -15.70 7.53
CA PHE A 363 -14.55 -14.60 8.48
C PHE A 363 -14.93 -15.04 9.89
N GLU A 364 -15.69 -16.14 10.05
CA GLU A 364 -16.10 -16.66 11.35
C GLU A 364 -14.93 -17.19 12.19
N LYS A 365 -13.79 -17.50 11.54
CA LYS A 365 -12.54 -17.86 12.22
C LYS A 365 -11.69 -16.64 12.57
N LEU A 366 -11.99 -15.48 11.96
CA LEU A 366 -11.29 -14.25 12.26
C LEU A 366 -11.77 -13.70 13.60
N LYS A 367 -10.83 -13.25 14.42
CA LYS A 367 -11.14 -12.65 15.71
C LYS A 367 -11.28 -11.14 15.55
N LEU A 368 -12.50 -10.63 15.70
CA LEU A 368 -12.74 -9.19 15.81
C LEU A 368 -12.01 -8.62 17.03
N GLN A 369 -11.45 -7.42 16.85
CA GLN A 369 -10.65 -6.72 17.85
C GLN A 369 -11.06 -5.24 17.94
N ILE A 370 -12.36 -4.97 18.02
CA ILE A 370 -12.93 -3.63 18.13
C ILE A 370 -13.19 -3.28 19.60
N ASN A 371 -13.64 -4.23 20.42
CA ASN A 371 -13.91 -4.02 21.84
C ASN A 371 -12.63 -4.18 22.68
N THR A 372 -11.74 -3.19 22.60
CA THR A 372 -10.45 -3.18 23.31
C THR A 372 -10.18 -1.84 23.99
N ASP A 373 -9.24 -1.82 24.94
CA ASP A 373 -8.82 -0.57 25.59
C ASP A 373 -8.19 0.42 24.60
N ALA A 374 -7.50 -0.07 23.56
CA ALA A 374 -6.98 0.79 22.50
C ALA A 374 -8.09 1.52 21.74
N SER A 375 -9.23 0.88 21.52
CA SER A 375 -10.40 1.51 20.90
C SER A 375 -11.03 2.57 21.81
N LEU A 376 -11.03 2.34 23.13
CA LEU A 376 -11.48 3.35 24.10
C LEU A 376 -10.55 4.56 24.11
N GLU A 377 -9.23 4.36 24.09
CA GLU A 377 -8.24 5.43 23.97
C GLU A 377 -8.42 6.23 22.68
N VAL A 378 -8.73 5.57 21.56
CA VAL A 378 -9.00 6.24 20.28
C VAL A 378 -10.27 7.08 20.34
N ILE A 379 -11.36 6.55 20.90
CA ILE A 379 -12.61 7.33 21.04
C ILE A 379 -12.39 8.55 21.95
N GLU A 380 -11.60 8.40 23.02
CA GLU A 380 -11.22 9.52 23.88
C GLU A 380 -10.40 10.57 23.13
N TYR A 381 -9.41 10.15 22.34
CA TYR A 381 -8.65 11.07 21.49
C TYR A 381 -9.56 11.79 20.48
N MET A 382 -10.52 11.09 19.86
CA MET A 382 -11.50 11.70 18.95
C MET A 382 -12.37 12.74 19.66
N LYS A 383 -12.80 12.48 20.90
CA LYS A 383 -13.54 13.47 21.72
C LYS A 383 -12.71 14.70 22.01
N GLN A 384 -11.43 14.54 22.37
CA GLN A 384 -10.52 15.66 22.58
C GLN A 384 -10.28 16.46 21.29
N LEU A 385 -10.25 15.80 20.13
CA LEU A 385 -10.19 16.48 18.84
C LEU A 385 -11.45 17.34 18.61
N VAL A 386 -12.65 16.87 18.98
CA VAL A 386 -13.90 17.64 18.85
C VAL A 386 -13.79 18.99 19.55
N GLU A 387 -13.21 19.03 20.77
CA GLU A 387 -13.05 20.26 21.56
C GLU A 387 -12.26 21.38 20.85
N VAL A 388 -11.38 21.01 19.92
CA VAL A 388 -10.48 21.93 19.21
C VAL A 388 -10.78 22.03 17.71
N SER A 389 -11.89 21.45 17.26
CA SER A 389 -12.31 21.39 15.86
C SER A 389 -13.38 22.45 15.52
N PRO A 390 -13.67 22.66 14.22
CA PRO A 390 -14.83 23.43 13.78
C PRO A 390 -16.16 22.92 14.38
N PRO A 391 -17.16 23.78 14.66
CA PRO A 391 -18.44 23.38 15.26
C PRO A 391 -19.23 22.35 14.43
N ASP A 392 -19.01 22.33 13.12
CA ASP A 392 -19.64 21.44 12.15
C ASP A 392 -18.83 20.14 11.89
N ILE A 393 -17.83 19.83 12.73
CA ILE A 393 -16.94 18.66 12.56
C ILE A 393 -17.70 17.33 12.43
N ALA A 394 -18.83 17.17 13.12
CA ALA A 394 -19.70 16.00 13.04
C ALA A 394 -20.30 15.76 11.64
N ASN A 395 -20.20 16.73 10.73
CA ASN A 395 -20.65 16.66 9.34
C ASN A 395 -19.49 16.84 8.34
N MET A 396 -18.23 16.89 8.79
CA MET A 396 -17.07 17.06 7.93
C MET A 396 -16.60 15.73 7.34
N ASP A 397 -16.57 15.67 6.01
CA ASP A 397 -15.97 14.61 5.21
C ASP A 397 -14.62 15.06 4.63
N TRP A 398 -14.07 14.25 3.71
CA TRP A 398 -12.81 14.56 3.06
C TRP A 398 -12.81 15.88 2.28
N GLU A 399 -13.94 16.32 1.69
CA GLU A 399 -13.99 17.57 0.93
C GLU A 399 -14.13 18.78 1.86
N ARG A 400 -15.06 18.70 2.81
CA ARG A 400 -15.35 19.81 3.73
C ARG A 400 -14.15 20.13 4.62
N ARG A 401 -13.46 19.09 5.10
CA ARG A 401 -12.21 19.24 5.87
C ARG A 401 -11.10 19.92 5.07
N ILE A 402 -10.89 19.50 3.82
CA ILE A 402 -9.86 20.08 2.94
C ILE A 402 -10.17 21.55 2.66
N THR A 403 -11.45 21.86 2.38
CA THR A 403 -11.91 23.24 2.16
C THR A 403 -11.69 24.11 3.40
N CYS A 404 -12.01 23.60 4.60
CA CYS A 404 -11.78 24.30 5.87
C CYS A 404 -10.29 24.67 6.04
N PHE A 405 -9.38 23.71 5.86
CA PHE A 405 -7.94 23.98 5.97
C PHE A 405 -7.44 24.94 4.88
N MET A 406 -7.85 24.76 3.62
CA MET A 406 -7.45 25.60 2.49
C MET A 406 -7.91 27.06 2.60
N SER A 407 -9.08 27.28 3.19
CA SER A 407 -9.60 28.63 3.46
C SER A 407 -8.85 29.35 4.58
N GLY A 408 -7.96 28.64 5.28
CA GLY A 408 -7.15 29.16 6.37
C GLY A 408 -7.85 29.13 7.73
N GLN A 409 -8.94 28.37 7.88
CA GLN A 409 -9.73 28.28 9.12
C GLN A 409 -9.20 27.24 10.13
N ALA A 410 -8.23 26.40 9.75
CA ALA A 410 -7.65 25.40 10.64
C ALA A 410 -6.12 25.44 10.66
N GLY A 411 -5.54 25.26 11.84
CA GLY A 411 -4.08 25.21 12.05
C GLY A 411 -3.44 23.88 11.66
N MET A 412 -4.19 22.78 11.77
CA MET A 412 -3.78 21.44 11.33
C MET A 412 -4.93 20.73 10.63
N ALA A 413 -4.62 19.72 9.82
CA ALA A 413 -5.62 18.81 9.27
C ALA A 413 -5.04 17.40 9.03
N TYR A 414 -5.74 16.38 9.51
CA TYR A 414 -5.51 15.02 9.01
C TYR A 414 -5.93 14.99 7.54
N CYS A 415 -5.13 14.42 6.64
CA CYS A 415 -5.52 14.30 5.24
C CYS A 415 -4.74 13.25 4.47
N TRP A 416 -5.35 12.84 3.35
CA TRP A 416 -4.70 12.05 2.32
C TRP A 416 -3.75 12.93 1.50
N THR A 417 -2.51 12.48 1.27
CA THR A 417 -1.51 13.17 0.43
C THR A 417 -2.05 13.62 -0.92
N MET A 418 -2.91 12.79 -1.54
CA MET A 418 -3.56 13.12 -2.80
C MET A 418 -4.43 14.38 -2.75
N ARG A 419 -5.12 14.61 -1.63
CA ARG A 419 -5.93 15.81 -1.42
C ARG A 419 -5.09 16.97 -0.91
N ALA A 420 -4.04 16.68 -0.17
CA ALA A 420 -3.11 17.66 0.40
C ALA A 420 -2.35 18.45 -0.68
N ALA A 421 -2.19 17.89 -1.87
CA ALA A 421 -1.61 18.59 -3.02
C ALA A 421 -2.41 19.84 -3.45
N ARG A 422 -3.72 19.85 -3.19
CA ARG A 422 -4.60 21.01 -3.46
C ARG A 422 -4.18 22.25 -2.65
N PHE A 423 -3.54 22.03 -1.49
CA PHE A 423 -3.06 23.13 -0.64
C PHE A 423 -2.01 24.00 -1.35
N GLU A 424 -1.20 23.39 -2.23
CA GLU A 424 -0.09 24.07 -2.90
C GLU A 424 -0.45 24.53 -4.32
N HIS A 425 -1.33 23.79 -5.00
CA HIS A 425 -1.59 23.98 -6.44
C HIS A 425 -2.92 24.67 -6.76
N GLU A 426 -3.93 24.64 -5.89
CA GLU A 426 -5.19 25.33 -6.18
C GLU A 426 -5.06 26.83 -5.92
N LEU A 427 -5.47 27.63 -6.90
CA LEU A 427 -5.45 29.10 -6.83
C LEU A 427 -6.30 29.66 -5.68
N SER A 428 -7.34 28.94 -5.27
CA SER A 428 -8.21 29.30 -4.15
C SER A 428 -7.58 29.05 -2.78
N SER A 429 -6.43 28.34 -2.72
CA SER A 429 -5.77 27.99 -1.46
C SER A 429 -5.14 29.23 -0.80
N ARG A 430 -5.64 29.59 0.38
CA ARG A 430 -5.08 30.68 1.20
C ARG A 430 -3.86 30.24 2.02
N VAL A 431 -3.54 28.95 1.99
CA VAL A 431 -2.45 28.33 2.77
C VAL A 431 -1.28 27.87 1.90
N ALA A 432 -1.32 28.14 0.59
CA ALA A 432 -0.25 27.77 -0.34
C ALA A 432 1.12 28.24 0.16
N ARG A 433 2.11 27.34 0.08
CA ARG A 433 3.48 27.50 0.57
C ARG A 433 3.61 27.76 2.07
N ARG A 434 2.54 27.66 2.85
CA ARG A 434 2.53 27.86 4.31
C ARG A 434 2.26 26.56 5.07
N VAL A 435 2.25 25.43 4.37
CA VAL A 435 1.99 24.11 4.95
C VAL A 435 3.32 23.36 5.13
N THR A 436 3.38 22.56 6.19
CA THR A 436 4.32 21.45 6.31
C THR A 436 3.52 20.15 6.42
N TYR A 437 4.12 19.05 5.95
CA TYR A 437 3.50 17.73 5.93
C TYR A 437 4.26 16.81 6.86
N LEU A 438 3.53 16.16 7.76
CA LEU A 438 4.08 15.35 8.84
C LEU A 438 3.55 13.92 8.73
N SER A 439 4.34 12.94 9.14
CA SER A 439 3.84 11.59 9.41
C SER A 439 2.65 11.67 10.37
N PRO A 440 1.64 10.79 10.23
CA PRO A 440 0.51 10.80 11.16
C PRO A 440 1.00 10.54 12.59
N PRO A 441 0.51 11.31 13.57
CA PRO A 441 0.86 11.11 14.97
C PRO A 441 0.59 9.69 15.42
N SER A 442 1.54 9.14 16.19
CA SER A 442 1.43 7.82 16.81
C SER A 442 0.84 7.93 18.21
N ARG A 443 0.32 6.83 18.77
CA ARG A 443 -0.05 6.83 20.19
C ARG A 443 1.18 6.92 21.11
N ARG A 444 2.30 6.30 20.72
CA ARG A 444 3.58 6.28 21.44
C ARG A 444 4.72 6.54 20.46
N LEU A 445 5.69 7.35 20.88
CA LEU A 445 6.86 7.72 20.09
C LEU A 445 7.56 6.50 19.44
N GLY A 446 7.99 6.68 18.20
CA GLY A 446 8.76 5.67 17.45
C GLY A 446 7.93 4.54 16.84
N ARG A 447 6.59 4.61 16.88
CA ARG A 447 5.70 3.57 16.32
C ARG A 447 4.71 4.15 15.31
N ILE A 448 5.21 4.81 14.27
CA ILE A 448 4.37 5.40 13.22
C ILE A 448 3.74 4.28 12.39
N ALA A 449 2.44 4.44 12.09
CA ALA A 449 1.73 3.62 11.13
C ALA A 449 0.95 4.60 10.25
N ALA A 450 1.36 4.71 8.99
CA ALA A 450 0.77 5.60 8.01
C ALA A 450 -0.04 4.80 6.99
N PRO A 451 -1.37 4.74 7.14
CA PRO A 451 -2.24 4.00 6.23
C PRO A 451 -2.02 4.38 4.77
N ILE A 452 -1.90 3.38 3.92
CA ILE A 452 -1.99 3.51 2.47
C ILE A 452 -3.46 3.36 2.06
N GLY A 453 -3.90 4.26 1.19
CA GLY A 453 -5.11 4.13 0.40
C GLY A 453 -4.84 4.32 -1.08
N GLY A 454 -5.91 4.42 -1.85
CA GLY A 454 -5.85 4.50 -3.31
C GLY A 454 -6.90 3.60 -3.94
N PHE A 455 -6.84 3.54 -5.27
CA PHE A 455 -7.77 2.78 -6.08
C PHE A 455 -7.03 1.88 -7.05
N LEU A 456 -7.64 0.72 -7.27
CA LEU A 456 -7.21 -0.28 -8.22
C LEU A 456 -8.02 -0.11 -9.51
N MET A 457 -7.39 -0.21 -10.67
CA MET A 457 -8.09 -0.43 -11.93
C MET A 457 -8.41 -1.91 -12.05
N THR A 458 -9.70 -2.24 -12.11
CA THR A 458 -10.17 -3.63 -12.25
C THR A 458 -11.03 -3.77 -13.50
N ILE A 459 -11.14 -5.01 -13.98
CA ILE A 459 -11.97 -5.37 -15.14
C ILE A 459 -13.11 -6.24 -14.61
N PRO A 460 -14.40 -5.94 -14.88
CA PRO A 460 -15.50 -6.82 -14.49
C PRO A 460 -15.37 -8.20 -15.12
N ALA A 461 -15.62 -9.26 -14.35
CA ALA A 461 -15.45 -10.65 -14.79
C ALA A 461 -16.28 -11.02 -16.03
N GLN A 462 -17.41 -10.34 -16.23
CA GLN A 462 -18.35 -10.58 -17.33
C GLN A 462 -17.93 -9.91 -18.65
N VAL A 463 -16.89 -9.08 -18.65
CA VAL A 463 -16.32 -8.53 -19.90
C VAL A 463 -15.72 -9.68 -20.73
N PRO A 464 -16.00 -9.79 -22.05
CA PRO A 464 -15.47 -10.88 -22.88
C PRO A 464 -13.92 -10.93 -22.90
N PRO A 465 -13.27 -12.11 -22.91
CA PRO A 465 -11.81 -12.22 -22.82
C PRO A 465 -11.02 -11.44 -23.89
N SER A 466 -11.53 -11.36 -25.12
CA SER A 466 -10.92 -10.55 -26.19
C SER A 466 -10.89 -9.05 -25.83
N ARG A 467 -11.95 -8.57 -25.18
CA ARG A 467 -12.09 -7.20 -24.71
C ARG A 467 -11.23 -6.94 -23.46
N GLN A 468 -11.13 -7.91 -22.54
CA GLN A 468 -10.23 -7.82 -21.39
C GLN A 468 -8.77 -7.57 -21.79
N ARG A 469 -8.29 -8.24 -22.85
CA ARG A 469 -6.93 -8.01 -23.40
C ARG A 469 -6.72 -6.61 -23.96
N GLN A 470 -7.74 -6.01 -24.57
CA GLN A 470 -7.63 -4.62 -25.03
C GLN A 470 -7.60 -3.65 -23.84
N ILE A 471 -8.44 -3.91 -22.83
CA ILE A 471 -8.53 -3.10 -21.62
C ILE A 471 -7.25 -3.16 -20.81
N ILE A 472 -6.63 -4.35 -20.64
CA ILE A 472 -5.38 -4.44 -19.87
C ILE A 472 -4.25 -3.66 -20.53
N ASN A 473 -4.21 -3.59 -21.87
CA ASN A 473 -3.23 -2.77 -22.59
C ASN A 473 -3.48 -1.27 -22.36
N ALA A 474 -4.74 -0.85 -22.32
CA ALA A 474 -5.12 0.51 -21.92
C ALA A 474 -4.63 0.82 -20.48
N ILE A 475 -4.92 -0.08 -19.54
CA ILE A 475 -4.48 0.04 -18.15
C ILE A 475 -2.95 0.05 -18.05
N ALA A 476 -2.25 -0.76 -18.85
CA ALA A 476 -0.79 -0.81 -18.88
C ALA A 476 -0.18 0.53 -19.30
N TRP A 477 -0.74 1.14 -20.34
CA TRP A 477 -0.36 2.47 -20.78
C TRP A 477 -0.67 3.52 -19.70
N MET A 478 -1.88 3.50 -19.13
CA MET A 478 -2.31 4.43 -18.07
C MET A 478 -1.40 4.31 -16.83
N ALA A 479 -0.94 3.10 -16.55
CA ALA A 479 -0.05 2.80 -15.46
C ALA A 479 1.44 2.89 -15.85
N SER A 480 1.81 3.37 -17.04
CA SER A 480 3.22 3.50 -17.47
C SER A 480 3.98 4.55 -16.62
N PRO A 481 5.31 4.43 -16.49
CA PRO A 481 6.13 5.45 -15.83
C PRO A 481 5.91 6.85 -16.40
N GLU A 482 5.79 6.96 -17.72
CA GLU A 482 5.59 8.22 -18.46
C GLU A 482 4.24 8.87 -18.10
N ALA A 483 3.15 8.07 -18.13
CA ALA A 483 1.82 8.54 -17.77
C ALA A 483 1.75 8.94 -16.29
N MET A 484 2.31 8.12 -15.39
CA MET A 484 2.36 8.41 -13.96
C MET A 484 3.20 9.66 -13.64
N LYS A 485 4.33 9.87 -14.33
CA LYS A 485 5.11 11.10 -14.20
C LYS A 485 4.35 12.34 -14.69
N ALA A 486 3.60 12.22 -15.79
CA ALA A 486 2.74 13.29 -16.26
C ALA A 486 1.70 13.68 -15.20
N HIS A 487 1.14 12.71 -14.47
CA HIS A 487 0.27 13.00 -13.32
C HIS A 487 1.01 13.73 -12.20
N VAL A 488 2.23 13.31 -11.85
CA VAL A 488 3.01 13.99 -10.80
C VAL A 488 3.28 15.46 -11.13
N LYS A 489 3.63 15.76 -12.38
CA LYS A 489 3.82 17.15 -12.84
C LYS A 489 2.55 18.00 -12.81
N ASN A 490 1.37 17.37 -12.88
CA ASN A 490 0.07 18.03 -12.83
C ASN A 490 -0.53 18.11 -11.40
N GLY A 491 0.30 17.94 -10.36
CA GLY A 491 -0.11 18.16 -8.97
C GLY A 491 -0.56 16.90 -8.22
N PHE A 492 -0.12 15.71 -8.65
CA PHE A 492 -0.42 14.44 -7.96
C PHE A 492 0.83 13.79 -7.38
N PRO A 493 1.11 14.00 -6.09
CA PRO A 493 2.47 13.85 -5.55
C PRO A 493 2.88 12.41 -5.21
N VAL A 494 2.01 11.41 -5.40
CA VAL A 494 2.32 10.03 -5.00
C VAL A 494 2.03 9.07 -6.13
N ALA A 495 3.08 8.39 -6.59
CA ALA A 495 2.98 7.30 -7.55
C ALA A 495 3.28 5.97 -6.85
N PRO A 496 2.63 4.87 -7.25
CA PRO A 496 2.88 3.55 -6.68
C PRO A 496 4.18 2.91 -7.22
N ARG A 497 4.85 3.57 -8.18
CA ARG A 497 6.07 3.09 -8.84
C ARG A 497 7.35 3.66 -8.24
N PHE A 498 8.37 2.81 -8.11
CA PHE A 498 9.71 3.21 -7.71
C PHE A 498 10.36 4.14 -8.72
N SER A 499 10.28 3.82 -10.02
CA SER A 499 10.83 4.65 -11.10
C SER A 499 10.36 6.10 -11.05
N VAL A 500 9.05 6.32 -10.86
CA VAL A 500 8.43 7.65 -10.82
C VAL A 500 8.82 8.41 -9.55
N CYS A 501 8.86 7.74 -8.40
CA CYS A 501 9.28 8.36 -7.14
C CYS A 501 10.78 8.72 -7.11
N ALA A 502 11.62 7.97 -7.83
CA ALA A 502 13.05 8.23 -7.95
C ALA A 502 13.40 9.30 -8.99
N ASP A 503 12.45 9.73 -9.83
CA ASP A 503 12.67 10.74 -10.85
C ASP A 503 12.97 12.11 -10.19
N PRO A 504 14.11 12.77 -10.53
CA PRO A 504 14.47 14.05 -9.92
C PRO A 504 13.44 15.16 -10.15
N GLU A 505 12.73 15.17 -11.28
CA GLU A 505 11.68 16.16 -11.55
C GLU A 505 10.44 15.89 -10.69
N ALA A 506 10.11 14.62 -10.44
CA ALA A 506 9.05 14.26 -9.51
C ALA A 506 9.40 14.63 -8.06
N LEU A 507 10.63 14.37 -7.62
CA LEU A 507 11.11 14.77 -6.28
C LEU A 507 11.14 16.30 -6.10
N ALA A 508 11.41 17.04 -7.17
CA ALA A 508 11.40 18.51 -7.15
C ALA A 508 9.99 19.10 -7.16
N SER A 509 8.98 18.38 -7.66
CA SER A 509 7.64 18.94 -7.91
C SER A 509 6.83 19.20 -6.64
N SER A 510 7.02 18.41 -5.57
CA SER A 510 6.24 18.54 -4.34
C SER A 510 6.99 18.11 -3.07
N PRO A 511 6.88 18.85 -1.95
CA PRO A 511 7.37 18.41 -0.64
C PRO A 511 6.75 17.08 -0.17
N ILE A 512 5.54 16.76 -0.63
CA ILE A 512 4.84 15.52 -0.28
C ILE A 512 5.59 14.29 -0.81
N VAL A 513 6.15 14.36 -2.03
CA VAL A 513 6.89 13.24 -2.65
C VAL A 513 8.06 12.84 -1.75
N ARG A 514 8.88 13.83 -1.33
CA ARG A 514 10.01 13.62 -0.42
C ARG A 514 9.60 13.03 0.92
N MET A 515 8.51 13.52 1.50
CA MET A 515 8.02 13.00 2.78
C MET A 515 7.57 11.54 2.65
N VAL A 516 6.81 11.20 1.60
CA VAL A 516 6.38 9.81 1.37
C VAL A 516 7.56 8.88 1.12
N ASP A 517 8.56 9.30 0.34
CA ASP A 517 9.79 8.52 0.13
C ASP A 517 10.51 8.24 1.46
N GLN A 518 10.64 9.25 2.34
CA GLN A 518 11.23 9.06 3.66
C GLN A 518 10.43 8.09 4.54
N MET A 519 9.09 8.16 4.50
CA MET A 519 8.22 7.24 5.24
C MET A 519 8.34 5.80 4.70
N ALA A 520 8.43 5.64 3.38
CA ALA A 520 8.64 4.33 2.74
C ALA A 520 9.97 3.72 3.18
N ARG A 521 11.07 4.49 3.17
CA ARG A 521 12.41 4.06 3.62
C ARG A 521 12.46 3.65 5.09
N ARG A 522 11.55 4.17 5.92
CA ARG A 522 11.47 3.86 7.37
C ARG A 522 10.45 2.76 7.69
N ASP A 523 9.86 2.12 6.67
CA ASP A 523 8.79 1.13 6.84
C ASP A 523 7.59 1.66 7.65
N GLU A 524 7.27 2.95 7.49
CA GLU A 524 6.16 3.61 8.19
C GLU A 524 4.82 3.42 7.45
N LEU A 525 4.85 3.06 6.17
CA LEU A 525 3.67 2.91 5.32
C LEU A 525 2.99 1.55 5.54
N VAL A 526 1.68 1.55 5.85
CA VAL A 526 0.94 0.32 6.21
C VAL A 526 -0.31 0.09 5.38
N THR A 527 -0.53 -1.15 4.94
CA THR A 527 -1.74 -1.56 4.19
C THR A 527 -2.75 -2.33 5.04
N TRP A 528 -2.35 -2.81 6.23
CA TRP A 528 -3.19 -3.59 7.15
C TRP A 528 -4.20 -2.78 7.98
N ALA A 529 -4.14 -1.45 7.92
CA ALA A 529 -5.04 -0.57 8.68
C ALA A 529 -6.51 -0.71 8.25
N ARG A 530 -6.75 -1.11 6.99
CA ARG A 530 -8.08 -1.41 6.43
C ARG A 530 -8.01 -2.78 5.74
N PRO A 531 -8.11 -3.88 6.51
CA PRO A 531 -7.94 -5.22 5.96
C PRO A 531 -9.02 -5.50 4.92
N PRO A 532 -8.69 -5.92 3.68
CA PRO A 532 -9.66 -6.12 2.60
C PRO A 532 -10.47 -7.43 2.74
N VAL A 533 -11.00 -7.71 3.94
CA VAL A 533 -11.89 -8.87 4.15
C VAL A 533 -13.22 -8.69 3.40
N PRO A 534 -13.92 -9.76 3.01
CA PRO A 534 -15.19 -9.64 2.28
C PRO A 534 -16.26 -8.84 3.01
N GLU A 535 -16.23 -8.84 4.34
CA GLU A 535 -17.16 -8.16 5.23
C GLU A 535 -16.74 -6.71 5.55
N PHE A 536 -15.70 -6.17 4.89
CA PHE A 536 -15.15 -4.86 5.22
C PHE A 536 -16.21 -3.74 5.15
N ASN A 537 -17.08 -3.75 4.14
CA ASN A 537 -18.15 -2.75 4.01
C ASN A 537 -19.13 -2.78 5.21
N LEU A 538 -19.46 -3.98 5.71
CA LEU A 538 -20.28 -4.17 6.90
C LEU A 538 -19.58 -3.60 8.15
N ILE A 539 -18.30 -3.92 8.33
CA ILE A 539 -17.50 -3.40 9.43
C ILE A 539 -17.46 -1.86 9.39
N GLU A 540 -17.12 -1.29 8.24
CA GLU A 540 -17.00 0.16 8.06
C GLU A 540 -18.32 0.89 8.32
N ARG A 541 -19.44 0.38 7.79
CA ARG A 541 -20.77 0.93 8.03
C ARG A 541 -21.14 0.88 9.51
N THR A 542 -20.89 -0.25 10.17
CA THR A 542 -21.22 -0.44 11.59
C THR A 542 -20.40 0.49 12.47
N LEU A 543 -19.09 0.55 12.27
CA LEU A 543 -18.21 1.49 12.97
C LEU A 543 -18.62 2.94 12.74
N GLY A 544 -19.00 3.27 11.51
CA GLY A 544 -19.43 4.62 11.14
C GLY A 544 -20.68 5.11 11.88
N LEU A 545 -21.54 4.20 12.33
CA LEU A 545 -22.71 4.52 13.16
C LEU A 545 -22.33 4.54 14.65
N GLU A 546 -21.72 3.46 15.12
CA GLU A 546 -21.43 3.24 16.55
C GLU A 546 -20.41 4.24 17.11
N ILE A 547 -19.33 4.49 16.36
CA ILE A 547 -18.30 5.45 16.78
C ILE A 547 -18.83 6.88 16.71
N HIS A 548 -19.65 7.20 15.70
CA HIS A 548 -20.28 8.52 15.62
C HIS A 548 -21.14 8.81 16.84
N ASP A 549 -21.98 7.85 17.23
CA ASP A 549 -22.88 8.03 18.37
C ASP A 549 -22.09 8.11 19.69
N ALA A 550 -20.95 7.43 19.79
CA ALA A 550 -20.05 7.52 20.94
C ALA A 550 -19.33 8.86 21.07
N VAL A 551 -18.93 9.46 19.93
CA VAL A 551 -18.18 10.72 19.89
C VAL A 551 -19.13 11.91 20.03
N PHE A 552 -20.29 11.90 19.35
CA PHE A 552 -21.15 13.08 19.19
C PHE A 552 -22.52 13.00 19.88
N HIS A 553 -23.05 11.80 20.16
CA HIS A 553 -24.41 11.63 20.70
C HIS A 553 -24.46 11.04 22.11
N GLY A 554 -23.34 11.05 22.83
CA GLY A 554 -23.30 10.66 24.25
C GLY A 554 -23.45 9.16 24.52
N LYS A 555 -23.39 8.29 23.50
CA LYS A 555 -23.33 6.85 23.71
C LYS A 555 -22.03 6.51 24.47
N SER A 556 -22.11 5.60 25.45
CA SER A 556 -20.92 5.16 26.19
C SER A 556 -19.92 4.52 25.22
N PRO A 557 -18.62 4.94 25.20
CA PRO A 557 -17.61 4.36 24.32
C PRO A 557 -17.50 2.83 24.42
N ARG A 558 -17.59 2.30 25.65
CA ARG A 558 -17.54 0.85 25.92
C ARG A 558 -18.77 0.11 25.41
N GLN A 559 -19.93 0.78 25.39
CA GLN A 559 -21.14 0.22 24.80
C GLN A 559 -21.05 0.23 23.27
N ALA A 560 -20.63 1.35 22.67
CA ALA A 560 -20.53 1.49 21.22
C ALA A 560 -19.61 0.45 20.57
N ILE A 561 -18.39 0.25 21.10
CA ILE A 561 -17.45 -0.75 20.55
C ILE A 561 -17.95 -2.20 20.73
N ARG A 562 -18.74 -2.46 21.78
CA ARG A 562 -19.36 -3.76 22.02
C ARG A 562 -20.53 -4.01 21.08
N ASP A 563 -21.39 -3.01 20.90
CA ASP A 563 -22.53 -3.06 19.99
C ASP A 563 -22.06 -3.20 18.54
N ALA A 564 -20.93 -2.58 18.19
CA ALA A 564 -20.27 -2.76 16.90
C ALA A 564 -19.87 -4.23 16.64
N GLU A 565 -19.12 -4.86 17.55
CA GLU A 565 -18.75 -6.28 17.39
C GLU A 565 -19.98 -7.20 17.34
N ASN A 566 -20.96 -6.96 18.20
CA ASN A 566 -22.18 -7.76 18.26
C ASN A 566 -22.99 -7.65 16.95
N THR A 567 -23.08 -6.45 16.38
CA THR A 567 -23.78 -6.20 15.13
C THR A 567 -23.06 -6.87 13.96
N ILE A 568 -21.74 -6.73 13.87
CA ILE A 568 -20.93 -7.39 12.83
C ILE A 568 -21.10 -8.90 12.90
N ARG A 569 -20.95 -9.51 14.09
CA ARG A 569 -21.11 -10.97 14.26
C ARG A 569 -22.52 -11.45 13.88
N ARG A 570 -23.54 -10.69 14.27
CA ARG A 570 -24.94 -11.03 13.97
C ARG A 570 -25.24 -10.95 12.47
N GLU A 571 -24.76 -9.93 11.77
CA GLU A 571 -25.00 -9.77 10.33
C GLU A 571 -24.26 -10.83 9.52
N VAL A 572 -23.00 -11.13 9.85
CA VAL A 572 -22.28 -12.24 9.21
C VAL A 572 -22.96 -13.58 9.45
N GLY A 573 -23.43 -13.84 10.67
CA GLY A 573 -24.16 -15.08 10.99
C GLY A 573 -25.51 -15.21 10.28
N ARG A 574 -26.12 -14.11 9.81
CA ARG A 574 -27.35 -14.14 9.00
C ARG A 574 -27.06 -14.44 7.54
N ASP A 575 -25.98 -13.87 6.99
CA ASP A 575 -25.57 -14.10 5.60
C ASP A 575 -25.00 -15.52 5.39
N ALA A 576 -24.60 -16.21 6.46
CA ALA A 576 -24.15 -17.60 6.45
C ALA A 576 -25.29 -18.65 6.55
N ALA A 577 -26.55 -18.22 6.74
CA ALA A 577 -27.70 -19.13 6.74
C ALA A 577 -28.19 -19.33 5.28
N PRO A 578 -28.37 -20.60 4.84
CA PRO A 578 -28.67 -20.94 3.44
C PRO A 578 -30.01 -20.44 2.93
#